data_AF-A0A3P8S165-F1
#
_entry.id   AF-A0A3P8S165-F1
#
_cell.length_a   1.000
_cell.length_b   1.000
_cell.length_c   1.000
_cell.angle_alpha   90.00
_cell.angle_beta   90.00
_cell.angle_gamma   90.00
#
_symmetry.space_group_name_H-M   'P 1'
#
loop_
_entity.id
_entity.type
_entity.pdbx_description
1 polymer ?
#
loop_
_entity_poly.entity_id
_entity_poly.type
_entity_poly.pdbx_seq_one_letter_code
_entity_poly.pdbx_strand_id
1 'polypeptide(L)'
;MFVASFPASVSRCVSHLSEMLEESVGLGAVTVLGVLEQAYFSLQVIYARRKYSVSPPSTAGPPEFERIFRAQANCSEYFPIFITMLWTAGLFLSPGVSSVCGLLYLYGRLLYFWGYSESAHRRLAPLYFSAQVLWVLIGFSSLGVFLTFCRVYLKVDVLLELWTAVAPY
;
A
#
# COMPACT_ATOMS: atom_id res chain seq x y z
N MET A 1 42.54 2.66 14.48
CA MET A 1 41.49 2.15 13.57
C MET A 1 40.95 0.86 14.18
N PHE A 2 39.95 0.95 15.06
CA PHE A 2 39.34 -0.21 15.71
C PHE A 2 38.17 -0.67 14.82
N VAL A 3 38.39 -1.70 14.00
CA VAL A 3 37.28 -2.49 13.47
C VAL A 3 36.95 -3.49 14.57
N ALA A 4 35.94 -3.20 15.38
CA ALA A 4 35.45 -4.15 16.36
C ALA A 4 34.77 -5.30 15.59
N SER A 5 35.47 -6.43 15.44
CA SER A 5 34.89 -7.65 14.89
C SER A 5 33.81 -8.16 15.86
N PHE A 6 32.56 -8.10 15.43
CA PHE A 6 31.44 -8.62 16.23
C PHE A 6 31.56 -10.13 16.44
N PRO A 7 31.04 -10.68 17.55
CA PRO A 7 30.88 -12.13 17.72
C PRO A 7 30.09 -12.74 16.56
N ALA A 8 30.38 -13.99 16.16
CA ALA A 8 29.77 -14.64 15.00
C ALA A 8 28.23 -14.70 15.05
N SER A 9 27.63 -14.80 16.24
CA SER A 9 26.18 -14.73 16.45
C SER A 9 25.60 -13.34 16.15
N VAL A 10 26.32 -12.28 16.55
CA VAL A 10 25.96 -10.90 16.28
C VAL A 10 26.13 -10.58 14.80
N SER A 11 27.21 -11.03 14.18
CA SER A 11 27.43 -10.86 12.73
C SER A 11 26.34 -11.54 11.89
N ARG A 12 25.86 -12.72 12.29
CA ARG A 12 24.78 -13.44 11.61
C ARG A 12 23.40 -12.80 11.81
N CYS A 13 23.14 -12.27 13.00
CA CYS A 13 21.93 -11.51 13.28
C CYS A 13 21.89 -10.22 12.43
N VAL A 14 23.01 -9.50 12.36
CA VAL A 14 23.15 -8.29 11.55
C VAL A 14 23.00 -8.59 10.06
N SER A 15 23.56 -9.70 9.55
CA SER A 15 23.40 -10.08 8.14
C SER A 15 21.96 -10.44 7.77
N HIS A 16 21.24 -11.17 8.61
CA HIS A 16 19.82 -11.45 8.37
C HIS A 16 18.97 -10.19 8.47
N LEU A 17 19.29 -9.28 9.38
CA LEU A 17 18.59 -8.00 9.47
C LEU A 17 18.83 -7.14 8.21
N SER A 18 20.04 -7.14 7.65
CA SER A 18 20.31 -6.44 6.39
C SER A 18 19.56 -7.06 5.22
N GLU A 19 19.51 -8.40 5.12
CA GLU A 19 18.74 -9.09 4.08
C GLU A 19 17.25 -8.74 4.16
N MET A 20 16.66 -8.82 5.36
CA MET A 20 15.26 -8.43 5.60
C MET A 20 14.98 -6.96 5.24
N LEU A 21 15.93 -6.07 5.56
CA LEU A 21 15.81 -4.66 5.26
C LEU A 21 15.84 -4.42 3.75
N GLU A 22 16.80 -5.03 3.04
CA GLU A 22 16.95 -4.95 1.59
C GLU A 22 15.69 -5.42 0.85
N GLU A 23 15.11 -6.54 1.29
CA GLU A 23 13.85 -7.06 0.75
C GLU A 23 12.66 -6.11 1.00
N SER A 24 12.68 -5.39 2.12
CA SER A 24 11.61 -4.48 2.54
C SER A 24 11.76 -3.05 1.98
N VAL A 25 12.88 -2.71 1.35
CA VAL A 25 13.12 -1.36 0.79
C VAL A 25 12.01 -0.96 -0.17
N GLY A 26 11.53 -1.89 -1.00
CA GLY A 26 10.43 -1.64 -1.94
C GLY A 26 9.14 -1.19 -1.23
N LEU A 27 8.76 -1.87 -0.14
CA LEU A 27 7.58 -1.53 0.65
C LEU A 27 7.73 -0.15 1.32
N GLY A 28 8.92 0.13 1.84
CA GLY A 28 9.27 1.44 2.41
C GLY A 28 9.18 2.55 1.38
N ALA A 29 9.75 2.36 0.19
CA ALA A 29 9.71 3.34 -0.90
C ALA A 29 8.28 3.63 -1.35
N VAL A 30 7.44 2.60 -1.54
CA VAL A 30 6.02 2.75 -1.87
C VAL A 30 5.26 3.47 -0.75
N THR A 31 5.56 3.17 0.50
CA THR A 31 4.94 3.85 1.66
C THR A 31 5.27 5.35 1.64
N VAL A 32 6.53 5.72 1.45
CA VAL A 32 6.95 7.12 1.34
C VAL A 32 6.28 7.82 0.16
N LEU A 33 6.21 7.17 -1.01
CA LEU A 33 5.49 7.69 -2.18
C LEU A 33 4.00 7.91 -1.88
N GLY A 34 3.35 6.99 -1.18
CA GLY A 34 1.96 7.13 -0.76
C GLY A 34 1.74 8.29 0.20
N VAL A 35 2.66 8.52 1.14
CA VAL A 35 2.61 9.69 2.02
C VAL A 35 2.78 10.99 1.23
N LEU A 36 3.71 11.03 0.28
CA LEU A 36 3.91 12.19 -0.60
C LEU A 36 2.68 12.48 -1.47
N GLU A 37 2.01 11.44 -1.97
CA GLU A 37 0.75 11.56 -2.71
C GLU A 37 -0.37 12.14 -1.83
N GLN A 38 -0.53 11.64 -0.60
CA GLN A 38 -1.51 12.17 0.36
C GLN A 38 -1.22 13.63 0.74
N ALA A 39 0.06 14.00 0.88
CA ALA A 39 0.49 15.38 1.10
C ALA A 39 0.16 16.26 -0.11
N TYR A 40 0.41 15.78 -1.33
CA TYR A 40 0.03 16.45 -2.56
C TYR A 40 -1.48 16.71 -2.63
N PHE A 41 -2.33 15.71 -2.38
CA PHE A 41 -3.79 15.89 -2.37
C PHE A 41 -4.23 16.92 -1.32
N SER A 42 -3.60 16.92 -0.15
CA SER A 42 -3.87 17.90 0.91
C SER A 42 -3.50 19.32 0.47
N LEU A 43 -2.36 19.49 -0.22
CA LEU A 43 -1.96 20.78 -0.81
C LEU A 43 -2.95 21.25 -1.89
N GLN A 44 -3.48 20.34 -2.70
CA GLN A 44 -4.50 20.67 -3.70
C GLN A 44 -5.80 21.17 -3.05
N VAL A 45 -6.22 20.59 -1.92
CA VAL A 45 -7.36 21.10 -1.15
C VAL A 45 -7.06 22.50 -0.59
N ILE A 46 -5.87 22.74 -0.05
CA ILE A 46 -5.47 24.07 0.46
C ILE A 46 -5.51 25.10 -0.67
N TYR A 47 -5.00 24.75 -1.85
CA TYR A 47 -5.07 25.61 -3.04
C TYR A 47 -6.53 25.87 -3.46
N ALA A 48 -7.37 24.85 -3.49
CA ALA A 48 -8.79 24.98 -3.83
C ALA A 48 -9.54 25.87 -2.84
N ARG A 49 -9.25 25.78 -1.53
CA ARG A 49 -9.81 26.69 -0.50
C ARG A 49 -9.51 28.15 -0.81
N ARG A 50 -8.28 28.46 -1.23
CA ARG A 50 -7.88 29.82 -1.63
C ARG A 50 -8.58 30.25 -2.90
N LYS A 51 -8.59 29.38 -3.92
CA LYS A 51 -9.18 29.65 -5.24
C LYS A 51 -10.69 29.93 -5.17
N TYR A 52 -11.43 29.18 -4.36
CA TYR A 52 -12.88 29.28 -4.23
C TYR A 52 -13.33 30.01 -2.96
N SER A 53 -12.39 30.64 -2.23
CA SER A 53 -12.65 31.39 -1.00
C SER A 53 -13.43 30.62 0.08
N VAL A 54 -13.17 29.31 0.21
CA VAL A 54 -13.82 28.44 1.21
C VAL A 54 -12.96 28.36 2.48
N SER A 55 -13.24 29.24 3.43
CA SER A 55 -12.57 29.28 4.73
C SER A 55 -12.95 28.10 5.62
N PRO A 56 -12.01 27.53 6.41
CA PRO A 56 -12.34 26.64 7.52
C PRO A 56 -13.31 27.32 8.51
N PRO A 57 -14.23 26.59 9.16
CA PRO A 57 -14.41 25.13 9.13
C PRO A 57 -15.25 24.61 7.96
N SER A 58 -15.67 25.47 7.01
CA SER A 58 -16.55 25.05 5.92
C SER A 58 -15.91 23.98 5.03
N THR A 59 -16.73 23.00 4.67
CA THR A 59 -16.42 21.95 3.70
C THR A 59 -17.39 21.96 2.51
N ALA A 60 -18.35 22.89 2.51
CA ALA A 60 -19.28 23.15 1.41
C ALA A 60 -18.84 24.39 0.62
N GLY A 61 -19.06 24.37 -0.69
CA GLY A 61 -18.65 25.43 -1.59
C GLY A 61 -19.10 25.17 -3.03
N PRO A 62 -18.47 25.80 -4.04
CA PRO A 62 -18.75 25.47 -5.43
C PRO A 62 -18.49 23.98 -5.72
N PRO A 63 -19.25 23.36 -6.64
CA PRO A 63 -19.09 21.94 -6.96
C PRO A 63 -17.65 21.51 -7.27
N GLU A 64 -16.83 22.39 -7.87
CA GLU A 64 -15.41 22.17 -8.15
C GLU A 64 -14.60 21.96 -6.88
N PHE A 65 -14.83 22.80 -5.86
CA PHE A 65 -14.18 22.70 -4.56
C PHE A 65 -14.59 21.39 -3.88
N GLU A 66 -15.89 21.10 -3.86
CA GLU A 66 -16.42 19.92 -3.18
C GLU A 66 -15.86 18.63 -3.79
N ARG A 67 -15.72 18.55 -5.12
CA ARG A 67 -15.09 17.40 -5.78
C ARG A 67 -13.64 17.19 -5.33
N ILE A 68 -12.82 18.23 -5.31
CA ILE A 68 -11.42 18.16 -4.86
C ILE A 68 -11.35 17.74 -3.38
N PHE A 69 -12.18 18.36 -2.54
CA PHE A 69 -12.25 18.04 -1.12
C PHE A 69 -12.67 16.59 -0.87
N ARG A 70 -13.71 16.10 -1.56
CA ARG A 70 -14.19 14.71 -1.45
C ARG A 70 -13.21 13.71 -2.05
N ALA A 71 -12.48 14.07 -3.10
CA ALA A 71 -11.42 13.23 -3.65
C ALA A 71 -10.30 12.99 -2.63
N GLN A 72 -9.79 14.06 -2.00
CA GLN A 72 -8.76 13.97 -0.96
C GLN A 72 -9.24 13.20 0.27
N ALA A 73 -10.47 13.47 0.74
CA ALA A 73 -11.05 12.77 1.89
C ALA A 73 -11.16 11.25 1.62
N ASN A 74 -11.66 10.86 0.45
CA ASN A 74 -11.74 9.45 0.08
C ASN A 74 -10.36 8.79 -0.01
N CYS A 75 -9.37 9.48 -0.60
CA CYS A 75 -7.97 9.01 -0.61
C CYS A 75 -7.47 8.74 0.82
N SER A 76 -7.75 9.64 1.75
CA SER A 76 -7.36 9.54 3.16
C SER A 76 -8.07 8.43 3.93
N GLU A 77 -9.35 8.18 3.65
CA GLU A 77 -10.11 7.09 4.28
C GLU A 77 -9.55 5.70 3.92
N TYR A 78 -9.11 5.50 2.69
CA TYR A 78 -8.56 4.21 2.25
C TYR A 78 -7.07 4.05 2.51
N PHE A 79 -6.33 5.15 2.73
CA PHE A 79 -4.88 5.09 2.89
C PHE A 79 -4.43 4.16 4.03
N PRO A 80 -5.06 4.15 5.23
CA PRO A 80 -4.73 3.17 6.26
C PRO A 80 -4.95 1.72 5.82
N ILE A 81 -6.07 1.45 5.14
CA ILE A 81 -6.39 0.11 4.63
C ILE A 81 -5.31 -0.35 3.65
N PHE A 82 -4.94 0.52 2.71
CA PHE A 82 -3.90 0.28 1.74
C PHE A 82 -2.56 -0.04 2.41
N ILE A 83 -2.09 0.80 3.34
CA ILE A 83 -0.79 0.58 4.00
C ILE A 83 -0.80 -0.72 4.80
N THR A 84 -1.87 -1.04 5.53
CA THR A 84 -1.95 -2.30 6.28
C THR A 84 -1.87 -3.52 5.35
N MET A 85 -2.58 -3.50 4.22
CA MET A 85 -2.57 -4.63 3.27
C MET A 85 -1.27 -4.70 2.45
N LEU A 86 -0.66 -3.56 2.11
CA LEU A 86 0.67 -3.50 1.47
C LEU A 86 1.72 -4.22 2.32
N TRP A 87 1.80 -3.86 3.61
CA TRP A 87 2.78 -4.46 4.52
C TRP A 87 2.45 -5.92 4.82
N THR A 88 1.18 -6.26 4.99
CA THR A 88 0.78 -7.65 5.31
C THR A 88 1.07 -8.57 4.11
N ALA A 89 0.70 -8.19 2.88
CA ALA A 89 1.06 -8.94 1.68
C ALA A 89 2.58 -9.00 1.46
N GLY A 90 3.29 -7.92 1.80
CA GLY A 90 4.74 -7.86 1.70
C GLY A 90 5.45 -8.84 2.65
N LEU A 91 5.04 -8.85 3.91
CA LEU A 91 5.65 -9.68 4.96
C LEU A 91 5.27 -11.16 4.85
N PHE A 92 4.02 -11.47 4.48
CA PHE A 92 3.51 -12.84 4.53
C PHE A 92 3.45 -13.54 3.17
N LEU A 93 3.73 -12.84 2.06
CA LEU A 93 3.68 -13.43 0.73
C LEU A 93 4.90 -13.06 -0.12
N SER A 94 5.06 -11.79 -0.51
CA SER A 94 6.21 -11.35 -1.29
C SER A 94 6.37 -9.82 -1.24
N PRO A 95 7.52 -9.31 -0.74
CA PRO A 95 7.81 -7.87 -0.73
C PRO A 95 7.80 -7.25 -2.13
N GLY A 96 8.35 -7.96 -3.12
CA GLY A 96 8.42 -7.49 -4.51
C GLY A 96 7.05 -7.35 -5.18
N VAL A 97 6.22 -8.41 -5.11
CA VAL A 97 4.87 -8.39 -5.68
C VAL A 97 4.01 -7.33 -5.00
N SER A 98 4.07 -7.26 -3.66
CA SER A 98 3.32 -6.26 -2.90
C SER A 98 3.74 -4.82 -3.27
N SER A 99 5.04 -4.57 -3.45
CA SER A 99 5.55 -3.26 -3.90
C SER A 99 5.03 -2.86 -5.28
N VAL A 100 5.01 -3.79 -6.24
CA VAL A 100 4.45 -3.53 -7.59
C VAL A 100 2.95 -3.23 -7.51
N CYS A 101 2.18 -4.03 -6.78
CA CYS A 101 0.76 -3.76 -6.55
C CYS A 101 0.56 -2.40 -5.88
N GLY A 102 1.43 -2.03 -4.93
CA GLY A 102 1.38 -0.73 -4.27
C GLY A 102 1.60 0.45 -5.22
N LEU A 103 2.57 0.36 -6.14
CA LEU A 103 2.77 1.38 -7.18
C LEU A 103 1.55 1.51 -8.10
N LEU A 104 0.96 0.39 -8.51
CA LEU A 104 -0.26 0.39 -9.32
C LEU A 104 -1.44 1.02 -8.58
N TYR A 105 -1.59 0.73 -7.28
CA TYR A 105 -2.63 1.33 -6.45
C TYR A 105 -2.48 2.85 -6.38
N LEU A 106 -1.27 3.35 -6.06
CA LEU A 106 -0.99 4.80 -5.98
C LEU A 106 -1.25 5.47 -7.32
N TYR A 107 -0.78 4.88 -8.43
CA TYR A 107 -1.08 5.41 -9.77
C TYR A 107 -2.60 5.52 -10.03
N GLY A 108 -3.37 4.51 -9.63
CA GLY A 108 -4.83 4.54 -9.70
C GLY A 108 -5.44 5.65 -8.84
N ARG A 109 -4.89 5.92 -7.65
CA ARG A 109 -5.38 6.99 -6.76
C ARG A 109 -5.04 8.39 -7.27
N LEU A 110 -3.87 8.57 -7.90
CA LEU A 110 -3.53 9.81 -8.60
C LEU A 110 -4.53 10.13 -9.71
N LEU A 111 -4.80 9.14 -10.58
CA LEU A 111 -5.79 9.27 -11.66
C LEU A 111 -7.20 9.49 -11.13
N TYR A 112 -7.58 8.80 -10.05
CA TYR A 112 -8.86 8.99 -9.36
C TYR A 112 -9.01 10.44 -8.89
N PHE A 113 -7.98 10.97 -8.22
CA PHE A 113 -8.01 12.32 -7.69
C PHE A 113 -8.14 13.36 -8.79
N TRP A 114 -7.34 13.27 -9.85
CA TRP A 114 -7.44 14.19 -11.00
C TRP A 114 -8.78 14.06 -11.71
N GLY A 115 -9.21 12.84 -12.05
CA GLY A 115 -10.47 12.61 -12.72
C GLY A 115 -11.66 13.14 -11.93
N TYR A 116 -11.67 12.94 -10.60
CA TYR A 116 -12.73 13.44 -9.73
C TYR A 116 -12.71 14.97 -9.64
N SER A 117 -11.53 15.57 -9.51
CA SER A 117 -11.37 17.03 -9.44
C SER A 117 -12.03 17.72 -10.63
N GLU A 118 -11.90 17.12 -11.82
CA GLU A 118 -12.53 17.68 -13.01
C GLU A 118 -14.02 17.32 -13.16
N SER A 119 -14.41 16.06 -12.87
CA SER A 119 -15.82 15.64 -12.95
C SER A 119 -16.13 14.40 -12.12
N ALA A 120 -17.35 14.32 -11.57
CA ALA A 120 -17.76 13.16 -10.76
C ALA A 120 -17.74 11.82 -11.52
N HIS A 121 -17.97 11.83 -12.84
CA HIS A 121 -17.98 10.61 -13.65
C HIS A 121 -16.57 10.08 -13.96
N ARG A 122 -15.61 10.97 -14.25
CA ARG A 122 -14.23 10.57 -14.60
C ARG A 122 -13.47 9.87 -13.47
N ARG A 123 -13.95 9.97 -12.23
CA ARG A 123 -13.39 9.23 -11.09
C ARG A 123 -13.62 7.72 -11.18
N LEU A 124 -14.64 7.24 -11.90
CA LEU A 124 -15.13 5.87 -11.77
C LEU A 124 -14.12 4.83 -12.29
N ALA A 125 -13.57 5.00 -13.48
CA ALA A 125 -12.62 4.03 -14.02
C ALA A 125 -11.34 3.89 -13.16
N PRO A 126 -10.66 4.99 -12.76
CA PRO A 126 -9.54 4.88 -11.82
C PRO A 126 -9.92 4.35 -10.43
N LEU A 127 -11.15 4.63 -9.96
CA LEU A 127 -11.65 4.08 -8.70
C LEU A 127 -11.75 2.56 -8.79
N TYR A 128 -12.34 2.01 -9.85
CA TYR A 128 -12.46 0.56 -10.01
C TYR A 128 -11.09 -0.10 -10.15
N PHE A 129 -10.19 0.50 -10.93
CA PHE A 129 -8.82 0.01 -11.05
C PHE A 129 -8.10 -0.05 -9.70
N SER A 130 -8.08 1.07 -8.95
CA SER A 130 -7.44 1.10 -7.62
C SER A 130 -8.11 0.15 -6.63
N ALA A 131 -9.44 -0.01 -6.68
CA ALA A 131 -10.17 -0.97 -5.86
C ALA A 131 -9.80 -2.43 -6.19
N GLN A 132 -9.68 -2.78 -7.47
CA GLN A 132 -9.25 -4.12 -7.89
C GLN A 132 -7.85 -4.44 -7.37
N VAL A 133 -6.90 -3.51 -7.50
CA VAL A 133 -5.54 -3.68 -6.97
C VAL A 133 -5.55 -3.84 -5.44
N LEU A 134 -6.37 -3.06 -4.74
CA LEU A 134 -6.51 -3.20 -3.28
C LEU A 134 -7.09 -4.56 -2.89
N TRP A 135 -8.09 -5.07 -3.61
CA TRP A 135 -8.63 -6.41 -3.38
C TRP A 135 -7.61 -7.52 -3.63
N VAL A 136 -6.73 -7.35 -4.63
CA VAL A 136 -5.60 -8.26 -4.84
C VAL A 136 -4.65 -8.26 -3.63
N LEU A 137 -4.31 -7.07 -3.08
CA LEU A 137 -3.49 -6.98 -1.86
C LEU A 137 -4.17 -7.61 -0.64
N ILE A 138 -5.49 -7.45 -0.49
CA ILE A 138 -6.27 -8.12 0.57
C ILE A 138 -6.22 -9.64 0.39
N GLY A 139 -6.39 -10.13 -0.84
CA GLY A 139 -6.30 -11.55 -1.16
C GLY A 139 -4.93 -12.13 -0.83
N PHE A 140 -3.85 -11.46 -1.25
CA PHE A 140 -2.47 -11.87 -0.92
C PHE A 140 -2.18 -11.82 0.58
N SER A 141 -2.66 -10.79 1.27
CA SER A 141 -2.54 -10.69 2.74
C SER A 141 -3.22 -11.86 3.43
N SER A 142 -4.46 -12.14 3.04
CA SER A 142 -5.27 -13.22 3.62
C SER A 142 -4.65 -14.59 3.37
N LEU A 143 -4.23 -14.84 2.12
CA LEU A 143 -3.57 -16.08 1.73
C LEU A 143 -2.25 -16.28 2.48
N GLY A 144 -1.38 -15.26 2.51
CA GLY A 144 -0.09 -15.33 3.19
C GLY A 144 -0.23 -15.60 4.69
N VAL A 145 -1.14 -14.90 5.36
CA VAL A 145 -1.44 -15.12 6.79
C VAL A 145 -2.00 -16.53 7.01
N PHE A 146 -2.92 -17.00 6.17
CA PHE A 146 -3.50 -18.34 6.28
C PHE A 146 -2.45 -19.44 6.12
N LEU A 147 -1.62 -19.37 5.07
CA LEU A 147 -0.54 -20.33 4.83
C LEU A 147 0.46 -20.35 6.00
N THR A 148 0.81 -19.17 6.52
CA THR A 148 1.70 -19.04 7.69
C THR A 148 1.06 -19.63 8.94
N PHE A 149 -0.24 -19.38 9.16
CA PHE A 149 -0.99 -19.94 10.28
C PHE A 149 -1.00 -21.47 10.23
N CYS A 150 -1.31 -22.07 9.08
CA CYS A 150 -1.26 -23.52 8.89
C CYS A 150 0.14 -24.08 9.18
N ARG A 151 1.18 -23.44 8.67
CA ARG A 151 2.56 -23.86 8.89
C ARG A 151 2.97 -23.79 10.36
N VAL A 152 2.61 -22.73 11.08
CA VAL A 152 3.02 -22.49 12.47
C VAL A 152 2.23 -23.34 13.45
N TYR A 153 0.89 -23.36 13.32
CA TYR A 153 0.01 -23.96 14.32
C TYR A 153 -0.40 -25.39 14.00
N LEU A 154 -0.61 -25.70 12.71
CA LEU A 154 -1.01 -27.03 12.29
C LEU A 154 0.20 -27.90 11.91
N LYS A 155 1.40 -27.29 11.76
CA LYS A 155 2.63 -27.95 11.29
C LYS A 155 2.47 -28.61 9.92
N VAL A 156 1.53 -28.11 9.11
CA VAL A 156 1.27 -28.57 7.74
C VAL A 156 1.78 -27.51 6.78
N ASP A 157 2.66 -27.90 5.87
CA ASP A 157 3.04 -27.07 4.73
C ASP A 157 2.06 -27.30 3.59
N VAL A 158 1.00 -26.49 3.55
CA VAL A 158 -0.10 -26.62 2.59
C VAL A 158 0.41 -26.53 1.14
N LEU A 159 1.43 -25.72 0.87
CA LEU A 159 1.98 -25.59 -0.49
C LEU A 159 2.72 -26.87 -0.90
N LEU A 160 3.50 -27.44 0.02
CA LEU A 160 4.20 -28.70 -0.24
C LEU A 160 3.23 -29.85 -0.44
N GLU A 161 2.20 -29.98 0.40
CA GLU A 161 1.18 -31.03 0.30
C GLU A 161 0.36 -30.92 -1.00
N LEU A 162 0.02 -29.70 -1.41
CA LEU A 162 -0.65 -29.48 -2.71
C LEU A 162 0.28 -29.82 -3.88
N TRP A 163 1.57 -29.45 -3.77
CA TRP A 163 2.55 -29.77 -4.80
C TRP A 163 2.74 -31.28 -4.96
N THR A 164 2.91 -32.02 -3.86
CA THR A 164 3.06 -33.49 -3.89
C THR A 164 1.78 -34.19 -4.36
N ALA A 165 0.60 -33.62 -4.10
CA ALA A 165 -0.67 -34.14 -4.61
C ALA A 165 -0.84 -33.93 -6.12
N VAL A 166 -0.33 -32.83 -6.67
CA VAL A 166 -0.47 -32.48 -8.10
C VAL A 166 0.68 -33.04 -8.96
N ALA A 167 1.87 -33.19 -8.39
CA ALA A 167 3.05 -33.75 -9.05
C ALA A 167 3.63 -34.92 -8.23
N PRO A 168 3.01 -36.11 -8.29
CA PRO A 168 3.44 -37.26 -7.48
C PRO A 168 4.64 -37.97 -8.11
N TYR A 169 5.84 -37.37 -8.08
CA TYR A 169 7.10 -38.01 -8.48
C TYR A 169 8.31 -37.46 -7.72
#